data_AF-A0A9P7HLQ9-F1
#
_entry.id   AF-A0A9P7HLQ9-F1
#
_cell.length_a   1.000
_cell.length_b   1.000
_cell.length_c   1.000
_cell.angle_alpha   90.00
_cell.angle_beta   90.00
_cell.angle_gamma   90.00
#
_symmetry.space_group_name_H-M   'P 1'
#
loop_
_entity.id
_entity.type
_entity.pdbx_description
1 polymer ?
#
loop_
_entity_poly.entity_id
_entity_poly.type
_entity_poly.pdbx_seq_one_letter_code
_entity_poly.pdbx_strand_id
1 'polypeptide(L)'
;MRGPLVFGLEFHLQFYVWCEGGQEFRDLRKKRNGKPLRQSRQPFYLRLDGRNEPQVHIYETQVSCLITGIDEDSWVAYQFFDTYYQEDKTLEQREEHGVKPDPLTGRLFDANLPIWTPREYFLIVYECRLKQVRHAMHNLVARLFLRLEPYTQDEGDMTTSPVEGIVESMAQKKLTQRVLNEANSFLNSTLHSICKAIEVWDRFSRRDLAYLSDILKSDSKKSPIPSVKVVTMIEDHIDALRDLQRRAEEQRDLCTGLARKVCEERRREEANLRGKAYGNSWKCKL
;
A
#
# COMPACT_ATOMS: atom_id res chain seq x y z
N MET A 1 -30.70 10.53 -31.05
CA MET A 1 -30.09 11.75 -30.50
C MET A 1 -28.74 11.37 -29.91
N ARG A 2 -27.63 11.91 -30.44
CA ARG A 2 -26.33 11.81 -29.76
C ARG A 2 -26.29 12.97 -28.76
N GLY A 3 -26.05 12.69 -27.49
CA GLY A 3 -25.86 13.75 -26.48
C GLY A 3 -24.65 14.62 -26.82
N PRO A 4 -24.50 15.79 -26.16
CA PRO A 4 -23.31 16.63 -26.35
C PRO A 4 -22.04 15.81 -26.11
N LEU A 5 -20.98 16.11 -26.87
CA LEU A 5 -19.66 15.51 -26.63
C LEU A 5 -19.15 16.03 -25.28
N VAL A 6 -19.15 15.14 -24.29
CA VAL A 6 -18.64 15.42 -22.94
C VAL A 6 -17.22 14.89 -22.87
N PHE A 7 -16.25 15.70 -22.41
CA PHE A 7 -14.91 15.19 -22.11
C PHE A 7 -14.89 14.57 -20.70
N GLY A 8 -14.00 13.60 -20.49
CA GLY A 8 -13.85 12.94 -19.20
C GLY A 8 -12.40 12.52 -18.97
N LEU A 9 -11.83 12.96 -17.85
CA LEU A 9 -10.52 12.56 -17.37
C LEU A 9 -10.71 11.88 -16.02
N GLU A 10 -10.28 10.62 -15.90
CA GLU A 10 -10.49 9.84 -14.69
C GLU A 10 -9.26 9.03 -14.29
N PHE A 11 -9.15 8.75 -12.99
CA PHE A 11 -8.19 7.80 -12.46
C PHE A 11 -8.70 7.10 -11.21
N HIS A 12 -8.16 5.91 -10.97
CA HIS A 12 -8.44 5.11 -9.78
C HIS A 12 -7.14 4.54 -9.25
N LEU A 13 -6.74 4.91 -8.03
CA LEU A 13 -5.53 4.42 -7.38
C LEU A 13 -5.92 3.70 -6.10
N GLN A 14 -5.70 2.38 -6.09
CA GLN A 14 -5.89 1.54 -4.91
C GLN A 14 -4.54 1.34 -4.22
N PHE A 15 -4.52 1.44 -2.90
CA PHE A 15 -3.29 1.34 -2.11
C PHE A 15 -3.60 0.87 -0.68
N TYR A 16 -2.54 0.72 0.12
CA TYR A 16 -2.64 0.33 1.52
C TYR A 16 -2.01 1.40 2.41
N VAL A 17 -2.62 1.63 3.57
CA VAL A 17 -2.16 2.58 4.58
C VAL A 17 -1.77 1.85 5.85
N TRP A 18 -0.61 2.19 6.38
CA TRP A 18 -0.14 1.76 7.69
C TRP A 18 -0.57 2.78 8.75
N CYS A 19 -1.31 2.32 9.76
CA CYS A 19 -1.76 3.13 10.89
C CYS A 19 -1.25 2.54 12.21
N GLU A 20 -0.77 3.40 13.10
CA GLU A 20 -0.28 3.02 14.43
C GLU A 20 -1.20 3.58 15.50
N GLY A 21 -1.50 2.74 16.49
CA GLY A 21 -2.42 3.06 17.58
C GLY A 21 -3.89 3.06 17.14
N GLY A 22 -4.76 3.40 18.10
CA GLY A 22 -6.20 3.52 17.88
C GLY A 22 -6.95 2.20 17.78
N GLN A 23 -8.27 2.31 17.63
CA GLN A 23 -9.17 1.18 17.43
C GLN A 23 -9.00 0.57 16.03
N GLU A 24 -9.22 -0.74 15.89
CA GLU A 24 -9.36 -1.36 14.57
C GLU A 24 -10.66 -0.88 13.90
N PHE A 25 -10.53 -0.27 12.72
CA PHE A 25 -11.68 0.09 11.90
C PHE A 25 -12.03 -1.04 10.92
N ARG A 26 -13.32 -1.31 10.75
CA ARG A 26 -13.81 -2.20 9.70
C ARG A 26 -14.65 -1.41 8.73
N ASP A 27 -14.44 -1.62 7.43
CA ASP A 27 -15.28 -1.02 6.41
C ASP A 27 -16.71 -1.55 6.54
N LEU A 28 -17.64 -0.66 6.88
CA LEU A 28 -19.05 -0.99 7.08
C LEU A 28 -19.75 -1.28 5.75
N ARG A 29 -19.21 -0.81 4.62
CA ARG A 29 -19.74 -1.09 3.29
C ARG A 29 -19.45 -2.56 2.97
N LYS A 30 -20.46 -3.29 2.48
CA LYS A 30 -20.33 -4.73 2.19
C LYS A 30 -20.52 -5.02 0.71
N LYS A 31 -19.72 -5.96 0.20
CA LYS A 31 -19.93 -6.60 -1.10
C LYS A 31 -21.15 -7.53 -1.02
N ARG A 32 -21.63 -8.00 -2.17
CA ARG A 32 -22.76 -8.96 -2.25
C ARG A 32 -22.57 -10.24 -1.44
N ASN A 33 -21.32 -10.66 -1.22
CA ASN A 33 -20.97 -11.83 -0.42
C ASN A 33 -20.86 -11.54 1.10
N GLY A 34 -21.30 -10.37 1.56
CA GLY A 34 -21.25 -9.97 2.98
C GLY A 34 -19.87 -9.56 3.48
N LYS A 35 -18.80 -9.69 2.68
CA LYS A 35 -17.45 -9.25 3.05
C LYS A 35 -17.34 -7.71 2.95
N PRO A 36 -16.49 -7.08 3.77
CA PRO A 36 -16.19 -5.66 3.66
C PRO A 36 -15.75 -5.25 2.23
N LEU A 37 -16.11 -4.04 1.81
CA LEU A 37 -15.69 -3.48 0.52
C LEU A 37 -14.16 -3.36 0.48
N ARG A 38 -13.58 -2.80 1.55
CA ARG A 38 -12.14 -2.75 1.82
C ARG A 38 -11.74 -3.62 3.00
N GLN A 39 -10.58 -4.24 2.90
CA GLN A 39 -10.01 -5.08 3.95
C GLN A 39 -9.23 -4.22 4.95
N SER A 40 -9.52 -4.43 6.23
CA SER A 40 -8.64 -4.09 7.34
C SER A 40 -7.89 -5.34 7.79
N ARG A 41 -6.62 -5.20 8.15
CA ARG A 41 -5.83 -6.31 8.69
C ARG A 41 -4.93 -5.84 9.81
N GLN A 42 -4.85 -6.64 10.87
CA GLN A 42 -3.86 -6.49 11.92
C GLN A 42 -2.85 -7.64 11.79
N PRO A 43 -1.62 -7.39 11.33
CA PRO A 43 -0.65 -8.46 11.15
C PRO A 43 -0.24 -9.07 12.49
N PHE A 44 -0.16 -10.40 12.56
CA PHE A 44 0.20 -11.12 13.78
C PHE A 44 1.64 -10.84 14.21
N TYR A 45 2.58 -10.73 13.27
CA TYR A 45 3.99 -10.47 13.57
C TYR A 45 4.31 -9.01 13.94
N LEU A 46 3.35 -8.11 13.82
CA LEU A 46 3.48 -6.73 14.33
C LEU A 46 3.06 -6.63 15.80
N ARG A 47 2.88 -7.76 16.48
CA ARG A 47 2.55 -7.85 17.91
C ARG A 47 3.75 -8.22 18.78
N LEU A 48 4.96 -8.26 18.22
CA LEU A 48 6.14 -8.75 18.94
C LEU A 48 6.77 -7.67 19.84
N ASP A 49 6.91 -8.08 21.09
CA ASP A 49 7.57 -7.48 22.26
C ASP A 49 6.90 -6.30 23.01
N GLY A 50 6.31 -6.67 24.16
CA GLY A 50 6.48 -5.94 25.42
C GLY A 50 5.74 -4.61 25.60
N ARG A 51 4.43 -4.66 25.88
CA ARG A 51 3.57 -3.63 26.54
C ARG A 51 3.58 -2.17 26.03
N ASN A 52 4.51 -1.74 25.17
CA ASN A 52 4.74 -0.33 24.82
C ASN A 52 4.73 -0.03 23.32
N GLU A 53 4.64 -1.03 22.43
CA GLU A 53 4.51 -0.74 21.00
C GLU A 53 3.04 -0.45 20.60
N PRO A 54 2.80 0.58 19.76
CA PRO A 54 1.46 0.90 19.32
C PRO A 54 0.90 -0.19 18.41
N GLN A 55 -0.35 -0.58 18.63
CA GLN A 55 -1.06 -1.54 17.81
C GLN A 55 -1.08 -1.09 16.34
N VAL A 56 -0.63 -1.93 15.41
CA VAL A 56 -0.61 -1.58 13.99
C VAL A 56 -1.81 -2.16 13.24
N HIS A 57 -2.41 -1.34 12.38
CA HIS A 57 -3.43 -1.74 11.43
C HIS A 57 -3.04 -1.35 10.00
N ILE A 58 -3.34 -2.24 9.05
CA ILE A 58 -3.16 -2.01 7.62
C ILE A 58 -4.53 -1.95 6.96
N TYR A 59 -4.82 -0.86 6.27
CA TYR A 59 -6.11 -0.59 5.65
C TYR A 59 -5.99 -0.53 4.14
N GLU A 60 -6.75 -1.36 3.43
CA GLU A 60 -6.98 -1.23 1.98
C GLU A 60 -7.78 0.05 1.74
N THR A 61 -7.35 0.89 0.81
CA THR A 61 -7.97 2.19 0.53
C THR A 61 -7.91 2.48 -0.97
N GLN A 62 -8.75 3.41 -1.43
CA GLN A 62 -8.77 3.86 -2.82
C GLN A 62 -9.04 5.35 -2.89
N VAL A 63 -8.36 6.00 -3.84
CA VAL A 63 -8.74 7.32 -4.34
C VAL A 63 -9.21 7.19 -5.78
N SER A 64 -10.26 7.91 -6.12
CA SER A 64 -10.82 7.95 -7.48
C SER A 64 -11.23 9.37 -7.81
N CYS A 65 -10.91 9.82 -9.01
CA CYS A 65 -11.22 11.16 -9.48
C CYS A 65 -11.84 11.07 -10.86
N LEU A 66 -12.84 11.91 -11.12
CA LEU A 66 -13.45 12.15 -12.42
C LEU A 66 -13.60 13.66 -12.61
N ILE A 67 -12.98 14.19 -13.65
CA ILE A 67 -13.20 15.56 -14.12
C ILE A 67 -13.89 15.47 -15.47
N THR A 68 -15.06 16.08 -15.59
CA THR A 68 -15.89 15.95 -16.78
C THR A 68 -16.69 17.22 -17.04
N GLY A 69 -16.97 17.52 -18.31
CA GLY A 69 -17.65 18.74 -18.69
C GLY A 69 -18.02 18.77 -20.16
N ILE A 70 -18.82 19.77 -20.52
CA ILE A 70 -19.17 20.06 -21.92
C ILE A 70 -17.97 20.72 -22.61
N ASP A 71 -17.32 21.65 -21.89
CA ASP A 71 -16.18 22.45 -22.36
C ASP A 71 -15.33 22.95 -21.15
N GLU A 72 -14.30 23.75 -21.43
CA GLU A 72 -13.36 24.26 -20.41
C GLU A 72 -13.99 25.26 -19.44
N ASP A 73 -15.16 25.83 -19.76
CA ASP A 73 -15.87 26.81 -18.93
C ASP A 73 -16.98 26.15 -18.10
N SER A 74 -17.50 25.01 -18.55
CA SER A 74 -18.61 24.27 -17.93
C SER A 74 -18.23 22.82 -17.62
N TRP A 75 -17.59 22.63 -16.46
CA TRP A 75 -17.11 21.33 -16.00
C TRP A 75 -17.29 21.14 -14.49
N VAL A 76 -17.14 19.89 -14.05
CA VAL A 76 -17.23 19.47 -12.65
C VAL A 76 -16.16 18.43 -12.33
N ALA A 77 -15.71 18.42 -11.07
CA ALA A 77 -14.81 17.41 -10.54
C ALA A 77 -15.47 16.64 -9.39
N TYR A 78 -15.38 15.31 -9.45
CA TYR A 78 -15.76 14.40 -8.38
C TYR A 78 -14.53 13.67 -7.89
N GLN A 79 -14.38 13.56 -6.57
CA GLN A 79 -13.35 12.72 -5.98
C GLN A 79 -13.93 11.88 -4.84
N PHE A 80 -13.60 10.60 -4.87
CA PHE A 80 -13.96 9.63 -3.85
C PHE A 80 -12.68 9.15 -3.20
N PHE A 81 -12.56 9.37 -1.89
CA PHE A 81 -11.42 8.96 -1.10
C PHE A 81 -11.92 8.14 0.09
N ASP A 82 -11.40 6.93 0.25
CA ASP A 82 -11.77 6.08 1.38
C ASP A 82 -11.17 6.64 2.68
N THR A 83 -12.04 7.02 3.63
CA THR A 83 -11.67 7.54 4.96
C THR A 83 -12.17 6.66 6.11
N TYR A 84 -12.70 5.46 5.83
CA TYR A 84 -13.34 4.60 6.85
C TYR A 84 -12.43 4.19 8.02
N TYR A 85 -11.11 4.34 7.86
CA TYR A 85 -10.08 4.03 8.85
C TYR A 85 -9.60 5.26 9.63
N GLN A 86 -10.20 6.42 9.39
CA GLN A 86 -9.98 7.65 10.14
C GLN A 86 -11.10 7.73 11.19
N GLU A 87 -10.76 8.01 12.45
CA GLU A 87 -11.77 8.44 13.43
C GLU A 87 -12.54 9.63 12.89
N ASP A 88 -13.75 9.89 13.42
CA ASP A 88 -14.55 11.11 13.20
C ASP A 88 -13.81 12.35 13.74
N LYS A 89 -12.60 12.58 13.24
CA LYS A 89 -12.02 13.90 13.11
C LYS A 89 -12.87 14.52 12.03
N THR A 90 -13.97 15.13 12.43
CA THR A 90 -14.71 16.09 11.64
C THR A 90 -13.68 16.85 10.83
N LEU A 91 -13.65 16.60 9.52
CA LEU A 91 -12.77 17.27 8.59
C LEU A 91 -13.28 18.71 8.45
N GLU A 92 -13.44 19.42 9.56
CA GLU A 92 -13.76 20.84 9.55
C GLU A 92 -12.67 21.48 8.70
N GLN A 93 -13.12 22.02 7.56
CA GLN A 93 -12.33 22.92 6.76
C GLN A 93 -12.12 24.16 7.63
N ARG A 94 -11.15 24.09 8.54
CA ARG A 94 -10.73 25.27 9.27
C ARG A 94 -9.99 26.13 8.27
N GLU A 95 -10.69 27.13 7.74
CA GLU A 95 -10.05 28.22 7.01
C GLU A 95 -9.07 28.87 7.99
N GLU A 96 -7.79 28.72 7.71
CA GLU A 96 -6.73 29.30 8.53
C GLU A 96 -6.23 30.53 7.78
N HIS A 97 -6.36 31.70 8.40
CA HIS A 97 -5.89 32.98 7.85
C HIS A 97 -6.42 33.33 6.44
N GLY A 98 -7.64 32.91 6.11
CA GLY A 98 -8.28 33.22 4.82
C GLY A 98 -7.84 32.33 3.64
N VAL A 99 -7.02 31.30 3.90
CA VAL A 99 -6.68 30.26 2.92
C VAL A 99 -7.73 29.15 3.00
N LYS A 100 -8.36 28.83 1.87
CA LYS A 100 -9.35 27.75 1.80
C LYS A 100 -8.70 26.54 1.15
N PRO A 101 -8.39 25.46 1.87
CA PRO A 101 -7.68 24.34 1.28
C PRO A 101 -8.56 23.59 0.26
N ASP A 102 -8.03 23.35 -0.94
CA ASP A 102 -8.69 22.52 -1.94
C ASP A 102 -8.68 21.04 -1.52
N PRO A 103 -9.85 20.43 -1.25
CA PRO A 103 -9.92 19.05 -0.83
C PRO A 103 -9.42 18.05 -1.89
N LEU A 104 -9.56 18.33 -3.19
CA LEU A 104 -9.21 17.39 -4.26
C LEU A 104 -7.70 17.24 -4.42
N THR A 105 -6.95 18.31 -4.17
CA THR A 105 -5.48 18.30 -4.13
C THR A 105 -4.92 17.80 -2.80
N GLY A 106 -5.78 17.33 -1.90
CA GLY A 106 -5.36 16.91 -0.57
C GLY A 106 -4.92 18.09 0.30
N ARG A 107 -5.53 19.26 0.11
CA ARG A 107 -5.32 20.49 0.89
C ARG A 107 -3.95 21.16 0.65
N LEU A 108 -3.32 20.88 -0.49
CA LEU A 108 -2.03 21.46 -0.86
C LEU A 108 -2.15 22.80 -1.59
N PHE A 109 -3.29 23.05 -2.24
CA PHE A 109 -3.56 24.27 -2.99
C PHE A 109 -4.68 25.08 -2.34
N ASP A 110 -4.64 26.40 -2.51
CA ASP A 110 -5.68 27.32 -2.07
C ASP A 110 -6.82 27.35 -3.11
N ALA A 111 -8.00 26.92 -2.69
CA ALA A 111 -9.23 26.95 -3.48
C ALA A 111 -9.68 28.39 -3.81
N ASN A 112 -9.20 29.40 -3.09
CA ASN A 112 -9.42 30.81 -3.44
C ASN A 112 -8.60 31.24 -4.67
N LEU A 113 -7.61 30.44 -5.08
CA LEU A 113 -6.81 30.63 -6.29
C LEU A 113 -7.05 29.45 -7.26
N PRO A 114 -8.26 29.35 -7.85
CA PRO A 114 -8.67 28.17 -8.59
C PRO A 114 -7.89 28.00 -9.91
N ILE A 115 -7.63 26.75 -10.25
CA ILE A 115 -7.12 26.35 -11.56
C ILE A 115 -8.33 26.15 -12.47
N TRP A 116 -8.55 27.11 -13.37
CA TRP A 116 -9.76 27.16 -14.19
C TRP A 116 -9.80 26.10 -15.28
N THR A 117 -8.66 25.72 -15.83
CA THR A 117 -8.59 24.76 -16.93
C THR A 117 -8.75 23.33 -16.38
N PRO A 118 -9.77 22.56 -16.79
CA PRO A 118 -10.03 21.23 -16.23
C PRO A 118 -8.87 20.25 -16.46
N ARG A 119 -8.18 20.38 -17.59
CA ARG A 119 -7.03 19.55 -17.97
C ARG A 119 -5.79 19.83 -17.11
N GLU A 120 -5.51 21.10 -16.82
CA GLU A 120 -4.44 21.50 -15.90
C GLU A 120 -4.77 21.06 -14.47
N TYR A 121 -6.03 21.27 -14.05
CA TYR A 121 -6.50 20.86 -12.74
C TYR A 121 -6.41 19.34 -12.54
N PHE A 122 -6.76 18.56 -13.56
CA PHE A 122 -6.61 17.10 -13.53
C PHE A 122 -5.17 16.67 -13.26
N LEU A 123 -4.20 17.25 -13.96
CA LEU A 123 -2.78 16.91 -13.76
C LEU A 123 -2.33 17.21 -12.32
N ILE A 124 -2.72 18.35 -11.77
CA ILE A 124 -2.39 18.74 -10.40
C ILE A 124 -3.03 17.78 -9.39
N VAL A 125 -4.32 17.49 -9.55
CA VAL A 125 -5.03 16.54 -8.67
C VAL A 125 -4.39 15.15 -8.77
N TYR A 126 -4.05 14.70 -9.97
CA TYR A 126 -3.38 13.42 -10.19
C TYR A 126 -2.01 13.38 -9.50
N GLU A 127 -1.16 14.39 -9.70
CA GLU A 127 0.16 14.50 -9.05
C GLU A 127 0.02 14.43 -7.53
N CYS A 128 -0.85 15.25 -6.94
CA CYS A 128 -1.03 15.32 -5.50
C CYS A 128 -1.48 13.98 -4.92
N ARG A 129 -2.39 13.28 -5.60
CA ARG A 129 -2.90 11.98 -5.15
C ARG A 129 -1.90 10.86 -5.39
N LEU A 130 -1.20 10.85 -6.52
CA LEU A 130 -0.14 9.88 -6.77
C LEU A 130 0.99 10.03 -5.75
N LYS A 131 1.36 11.27 -5.40
CA LYS A 131 2.33 11.56 -4.35
C LYS A 131 1.90 10.92 -3.03
N GLN A 132 0.66 11.12 -2.60
CA GLN A 132 0.14 10.53 -1.36
C GLN A 132 0.16 9.00 -1.39
N VAL A 133 -0.31 8.42 -2.50
CA VAL A 133 -0.33 6.98 -2.75
C VAL A 133 1.09 6.40 -2.67
N ARG A 134 2.06 7.04 -3.31
CA ARG A 134 3.48 6.67 -3.25
C ARG A 134 4.02 6.69 -1.83
N HIS A 135 3.78 7.76 -1.07
CA HIS A 135 4.25 7.85 0.32
C HIS A 135 3.64 6.76 1.19
N ALA A 136 2.33 6.49 1.05
CA ALA A 136 1.66 5.44 1.80
C ALA A 136 2.26 4.05 1.51
N MET A 137 2.46 3.72 0.23
CA MET A 137 3.06 2.45 -0.17
C MET A 137 4.53 2.32 0.24
N HIS A 138 5.31 3.40 0.11
CA HIS A 138 6.71 3.42 0.58
C HIS A 138 6.78 3.19 2.09
N ASN A 139 5.95 3.90 2.86
CA ASN A 139 5.89 3.75 4.31
C ASN A 139 5.52 2.31 4.71
N LEU A 140 4.54 1.72 4.04
CA LEU A 140 4.15 0.33 4.26
C LEU A 140 5.32 -0.63 4.01
N VAL A 141 5.94 -0.58 2.82
CA VAL A 141 7.06 -1.47 2.46
C VAL A 141 8.24 -1.29 3.41
N ALA A 142 8.64 -0.04 3.70
CA ALA A 142 9.75 0.24 4.59
C ALA A 142 9.51 -0.31 6.01
N ARG A 143 8.30 -0.14 6.56
CA ARG A 143 7.95 -0.65 7.89
C ARG A 143 7.85 -2.18 7.91
N LEU A 144 7.33 -2.79 6.85
CA LEU A 144 7.35 -4.24 6.68
C LEU A 144 8.80 -4.77 6.71
N PHE A 145 9.72 -4.11 5.99
CA PHE A 145 11.12 -4.53 5.93
C PHE A 145 11.81 -4.45 7.28
N LEU A 146 11.68 -3.30 7.97
CA LEU A 146 12.22 -3.12 9.32
C LEU A 146 11.72 -4.19 10.29
N ARG A 147 10.45 -4.56 10.21
CA ARG A 147 9.84 -5.57 11.09
C ARG A 147 10.23 -7.01 10.74
N LEU A 148 10.70 -7.23 9.52
CA LEU A 148 11.16 -8.54 9.05
C LEU A 148 12.65 -8.76 9.27
N GLU A 149 13.41 -7.70 9.55
CA GLU A 149 14.86 -7.77 9.76
C GLU A 149 15.29 -8.92 10.71
N PRO A 150 14.68 -9.10 11.90
CA PRO A 150 15.06 -10.17 12.83
C PRO A 150 14.83 -11.59 12.29
N TYR A 151 13.96 -11.75 11.30
CA TYR A 151 13.63 -13.04 10.66
C TYR A 151 14.44 -13.30 9.40
N THR A 152 15.17 -12.29 8.91
CA THR A 152 15.96 -12.35 7.68
C THR A 152 17.46 -12.41 7.94
N GLN A 153 17.92 -12.07 9.15
CA GLN A 153 19.30 -12.26 9.56
C GLN A 153 19.57 -13.74 9.91
N ASP A 154 20.73 -14.25 9.48
CA ASP A 154 21.10 -15.67 9.60
C ASP A 154 21.22 -16.08 11.08
N GLU A 155 20.80 -17.30 11.40
CA GLU A 155 20.87 -17.91 12.74
C GLU A 155 22.34 -18.18 13.12
N GLY A 156 23.07 -17.13 13.48
CA GLY A 156 24.35 -17.24 14.15
C GLY A 156 24.14 -17.57 15.62
N ASP A 157 24.26 -18.87 15.94
CA ASP A 157 24.70 -19.39 17.24
C ASP A 157 23.70 -19.27 18.42
N MET A 158 22.86 -20.29 18.61
CA MET A 158 22.22 -20.55 19.90
C MET A 158 22.33 -22.04 20.26
N THR A 159 23.38 -22.35 21.02
CA THR A 159 23.61 -23.63 21.69
C THR A 159 22.74 -23.74 22.95
N THR A 160 21.62 -24.45 22.89
CA THR A 160 20.82 -24.79 24.09
C THR A 160 20.34 -26.25 24.10
N SER A 161 20.22 -26.78 25.33
CA SER A 161 19.95 -28.16 25.77
C SER A 161 19.02 -29.04 24.91
N PRO A 162 19.24 -30.38 24.82
CA PRO A 162 18.78 -31.21 23.70
C PRO A 162 17.32 -31.66 23.68
N VAL A 163 16.48 -31.31 24.66
CA VAL A 163 15.07 -31.79 24.70
C VAL A 163 14.07 -30.66 24.91
N GLU A 164 14.27 -29.79 25.91
CA GLU A 164 13.50 -28.53 26.03
C GLU A 164 13.81 -27.58 24.87
N GLY A 165 15.08 -27.47 24.48
CA GLY A 165 15.49 -26.66 23.33
C GLY A 165 14.93 -27.14 21.98
N ILE A 166 14.59 -28.43 21.82
CA ILE A 166 13.99 -28.92 20.57
C ILE A 166 12.52 -28.49 20.44
N VAL A 167 11.74 -28.58 21.53
CA VAL A 167 10.32 -28.16 21.50
C VAL A 167 10.21 -26.64 21.34
N GLU A 168 11.06 -25.89 22.03
CA GLU A 168 11.16 -24.44 21.92
C GLU A 168 11.65 -24.01 20.52
N SER A 169 12.63 -24.71 19.95
CA SER A 169 13.08 -24.52 18.56
C SER A 169 11.98 -24.81 17.53
N MET A 170 11.20 -25.90 17.68
CA MET A 170 10.09 -26.17 16.75
C MET A 170 8.96 -25.14 16.86
N ALA A 171 8.66 -24.65 18.06
CA ALA A 171 7.69 -23.57 18.27
C ALA A 171 8.17 -22.26 17.60
N GLN A 172 9.45 -21.93 17.77
CA GLN A 172 10.08 -20.77 17.15
C GLN A 172 10.09 -20.86 15.63
N LYS A 173 10.49 -22.00 15.05
CA LYS A 173 10.43 -22.23 13.59
C LYS A 173 9.01 -22.10 13.04
N LYS A 174 8.01 -22.62 13.77
CA LYS A 174 6.60 -22.48 13.38
C LYS A 174 6.12 -21.03 13.44
N LEU A 175 6.57 -20.26 14.44
CA LEU A 175 6.31 -18.83 14.55
C LEU A 175 6.95 -18.07 13.37
N THR A 176 8.25 -18.24 13.14
CA THR A 176 8.99 -17.64 12.02
C THR A 176 8.33 -17.95 10.68
N GLN A 177 7.95 -19.21 10.44
CA GLN A 177 7.20 -19.60 9.25
C GLN A 177 5.91 -18.80 9.06
N ARG A 178 5.14 -18.64 10.15
CA ARG A 178 3.86 -17.93 10.12
C ARG A 178 4.06 -16.45 9.83
N VAL A 179 5.06 -15.82 10.46
CA VAL A 179 5.46 -14.43 10.23
C VAL A 179 5.81 -14.20 8.75
N LEU A 180 6.72 -15.01 8.20
CA LEU A 180 7.17 -14.88 6.82
C LEU A 180 6.02 -15.09 5.81
N ASN A 181 5.16 -16.08 6.05
CA ASN A 181 4.00 -16.33 5.18
C ASN A 181 3.00 -15.16 5.19
N GLU A 182 2.74 -14.58 6.37
CA GLU A 182 1.83 -13.45 6.49
C GLU A 182 2.42 -12.20 5.84
N ALA A 183 3.70 -11.91 6.09
CA ALA A 183 4.41 -10.81 5.44
C ALA A 183 4.41 -10.93 3.91
N ASN A 184 4.64 -12.12 3.37
CA ASN A 184 4.52 -12.38 1.93
C ASN A 184 3.11 -12.07 1.39
N SER A 185 2.04 -12.35 2.15
CA SER A 185 0.68 -11.99 1.75
C SER A 185 0.51 -10.47 1.63
N PHE A 186 1.07 -9.69 2.57
CA PHE A 186 1.04 -8.23 2.53
C PHE A 186 1.90 -7.65 1.41
N LEU A 187 3.11 -8.17 1.22
CA LEU A 187 3.99 -7.76 0.13
C LEU A 187 3.34 -8.01 -1.23
N ASN A 188 2.74 -9.18 -1.45
CA ASN A 188 2.00 -9.48 -2.68
C ASN A 188 0.84 -8.51 -2.93
N SER A 189 0.06 -8.20 -1.89
CA SER A 189 -1.07 -7.27 -1.99
C SER A 189 -0.59 -5.84 -2.31
N THR A 190 0.52 -5.42 -1.70
CA THR A 190 1.14 -4.11 -1.91
C THR A 190 1.75 -4.02 -3.30
N LEU A 191 2.52 -5.02 -3.73
CA LEU A 191 3.08 -5.13 -5.08
C LEU A 191 2.00 -5.03 -6.14
N HIS A 192 0.91 -5.77 -5.99
CA HIS A 192 -0.23 -5.68 -6.90
C HIS A 192 -0.77 -4.25 -7.01
N SER A 193 -0.86 -3.53 -5.88
CA SER A 193 -1.32 -2.14 -5.85
C SER A 193 -0.34 -1.18 -6.53
N ILE A 194 0.98 -1.37 -6.32
CA ILE A 194 2.04 -0.61 -7.00
C ILE A 194 1.94 -0.82 -8.51
N CYS A 195 1.86 -2.08 -8.97
CA CYS A 195 1.72 -2.40 -10.39
C CYS A 195 0.49 -1.71 -11.00
N LYS A 196 -0.65 -1.75 -10.29
CA LYS A 196 -1.88 -1.11 -10.76
C LYS A 196 -1.75 0.41 -10.87
N ALA A 197 -1.10 1.06 -9.92
CA ALA A 197 -0.85 2.51 -9.98
C ALA A 197 0.03 2.88 -11.19
N ILE A 198 1.09 2.11 -11.45
CA ILE A 198 1.97 2.29 -12.62
C ILE A 198 1.18 2.06 -13.92
N GLU A 199 0.40 0.98 -14.01
CA GLU A 199 -0.43 0.66 -15.17
C GLU A 199 -1.43 1.78 -15.52
N VAL A 200 -2.03 2.42 -14.51
CA VAL A 200 -2.96 3.54 -14.69
C VAL A 200 -2.26 4.70 -15.40
N TRP A 201 -1.06 5.09 -14.94
CA TRP A 201 -0.29 6.14 -15.60
C TRP A 201 0.17 5.72 -17.00
N ASP A 202 0.75 4.52 -17.15
CA ASP A 202 1.26 4.06 -18.44
C ASP A 202 0.14 3.95 -19.50
N ARG A 203 -1.09 3.65 -19.08
CA ARG A 203 -2.26 3.68 -19.96
C ARG A 203 -2.64 5.12 -20.33
N PHE A 204 -2.72 6.01 -19.36
CA PHE A 204 -3.04 7.42 -19.56
C PHE A 204 -2.02 8.10 -20.48
N SER A 205 -0.72 7.95 -20.18
CA SER A 205 0.38 8.53 -20.95
C SER A 205 0.36 8.11 -22.43
N ARG A 206 0.08 6.83 -22.70
CA ARG A 206 0.02 6.31 -24.07
C ARG A 206 -1.20 6.75 -24.88
N ARG A 207 -2.34 7.03 -24.23
CA ARG A 207 -3.62 7.26 -24.93
C ARG A 207 -4.06 8.72 -24.88
N ASP A 208 -3.94 9.32 -23.72
CA ASP A 208 -4.64 10.57 -23.38
C ASP A 208 -3.66 11.75 -23.25
N LEU A 209 -2.34 11.50 -23.18
CA LEU A 209 -1.36 12.59 -23.10
C LEU A 209 -1.36 13.49 -24.35
N ALA A 210 -1.66 12.93 -25.52
CA ALA A 210 -1.80 13.69 -26.76
C ALA A 210 -2.92 14.75 -26.67
N TYR A 211 -3.98 14.45 -25.91
CA TYR A 211 -5.09 15.38 -25.62
C TYR A 211 -4.66 16.56 -24.74
N LEU A 212 -3.48 16.48 -24.11
CA LEU A 212 -2.89 17.55 -23.30
C LEU A 212 -1.77 18.32 -24.03
N SER A 213 -1.48 17.98 -25.29
CA SER A 213 -0.26 18.47 -25.97
C SER A 213 -0.20 20.00 -26.16
N ASP A 214 -1.33 20.68 -26.22
CA ASP A 214 -1.44 22.14 -26.30
C ASP A 214 -1.11 22.79 -24.96
N ILE A 215 -1.64 22.28 -23.84
CA ILE A 215 -1.33 22.82 -22.51
C ILE A 215 0.10 22.47 -22.06
N LEU A 216 0.70 21.43 -22.63
CA LEU A 216 2.11 21.07 -22.41
C LEU A 216 3.08 21.93 -23.24
N LYS A 217 2.63 22.59 -24.30
CA LYS A 217 3.47 23.51 -25.09
C LYS A 217 3.29 24.96 -24.68
N SER A 218 2.28 25.24 -23.86
CA SER A 218 1.92 26.59 -23.44
C SER A 218 2.63 26.95 -22.13
N ASP A 219 3.32 28.08 -22.12
CA ASP A 219 3.79 28.74 -20.90
C ASP A 219 2.64 29.55 -20.26
N SER A 220 1.50 28.89 -20.02
CA SER A 220 0.34 29.49 -19.37
C SER A 220 0.72 29.97 -17.97
N LYS A 221 0.74 31.29 -17.77
CA LYS A 221 0.95 31.92 -16.45
C LYS A 221 -0.27 31.78 -15.51
N LYS A 222 -1.36 31.15 -15.97
CA LYS A 222 -2.61 31.04 -15.21
C LYS A 222 -2.59 29.92 -14.17
N SER A 223 -1.76 28.89 -14.40
CA SER A 223 -1.60 27.77 -13.47
C SER A 223 -0.43 28.01 -12.50
N PRO A 224 -0.55 27.58 -11.24
CA PRO A 224 0.51 27.76 -10.23
C PRO A 224 1.78 26.98 -10.58
N ILE A 225 1.66 25.87 -11.32
CA ILE A 225 2.78 25.06 -11.80
C ILE A 225 2.56 24.80 -13.30
N PRO A 226 3.57 25.02 -14.17
CA PRO A 226 3.47 24.68 -15.58
C PRO A 226 3.17 23.20 -15.80
N SER A 227 2.23 22.88 -16.70
CA SER A 227 1.76 21.52 -16.96
C SER A 227 2.88 20.53 -17.28
N VAL A 228 3.91 20.95 -18.03
CA VAL A 228 5.10 20.13 -18.32
C VAL A 228 5.80 19.69 -17.04
N LYS A 229 5.98 20.62 -16.10
CA LYS A 229 6.63 20.34 -14.82
C LYS A 229 5.79 19.39 -13.97
N VAL A 230 4.46 19.52 -14.01
CA VAL A 230 3.56 18.59 -13.32
C VAL A 230 3.69 17.17 -13.89
N VAL A 231 3.76 17.03 -15.23
CA VAL A 231 3.99 15.73 -15.88
C VAL A 231 5.34 15.14 -15.45
N THR A 232 6.42 15.92 -15.44
CA THR A 232 7.73 15.44 -14.95
C THR A 232 7.66 14.98 -13.48
N MET A 233 6.96 15.71 -12.61
CA MET A 233 6.77 15.30 -11.21
C MET A 233 5.99 13.98 -11.09
N ILE A 234 5.00 13.78 -11.96
CA ILE A 234 4.26 12.50 -12.04
C ILE A 234 5.20 11.38 -12.49
N GLU A 235 6.00 11.60 -13.54
CA GLU A 235 6.98 10.62 -14.02
C GLU A 235 7.98 10.26 -12.92
N ASP A 236 8.51 11.24 -12.17
CA ASP A 236 9.39 11.01 -11.01
C ASP A 236 8.70 10.14 -9.94
N HIS A 237 7.40 10.33 -9.72
CA HIS A 237 6.63 9.52 -8.77
C HIS A 237 6.44 8.08 -9.27
N ILE A 238 6.25 7.89 -10.57
CA ILE A 238 6.11 6.58 -11.20
C ILE A 238 7.43 5.82 -11.19
N ASP A 239 8.56 6.48 -11.47
CA ASP A 239 9.88 5.85 -11.40
C ASP A 239 10.23 5.44 -9.97
N ALA A 240 9.92 6.29 -8.98
CA ALA A 240 10.04 5.92 -7.58
C ALA A 240 9.15 4.71 -7.19
N LEU A 241 7.97 4.58 -7.78
CA LEU A 241 7.10 3.39 -7.60
C LEU A 241 7.70 2.15 -8.26
N ARG A 242 8.31 2.25 -9.44
CA ARG A 242 9.02 1.15 -10.11
C ARG A 242 10.20 0.67 -9.27
N ASP A 243 10.97 1.59 -8.70
CA ASP A 243 12.06 1.26 -7.78
C ASP A 243 11.56 0.63 -6.47
N LEU A 244 10.41 1.08 -5.96
CA LEU A 244 9.77 0.45 -4.80
C LEU A 244 9.28 -0.96 -5.12
N GLN A 245 8.70 -1.16 -6.31
CA GLN A 245 8.26 -2.47 -6.79
C GLN A 245 9.43 -3.46 -6.80
N ARG A 246 10.55 -3.09 -7.44
CA ARG A 246 11.75 -3.94 -7.52
C ARG A 246 12.24 -4.36 -6.13
N ARG A 247 12.37 -3.41 -5.20
CA ARG A 247 12.79 -3.69 -3.81
C ARG A 247 11.80 -4.60 -3.07
N ALA A 248 10.50 -4.37 -3.24
CA ALA A 248 9.46 -5.19 -2.63
C ALA A 248 9.41 -6.62 -3.20
N GLU A 249 9.73 -6.81 -4.48
CA GLU A 249 9.89 -8.13 -5.12
C GLU A 249 11.09 -8.88 -4.55
N GLU A 250 12.25 -8.22 -4.45
CA GLU A 250 13.46 -8.81 -3.86
C GLU A 250 13.21 -9.31 -2.43
N GLN A 251 12.56 -8.49 -1.58
CA GLN A 251 12.27 -8.88 -0.21
C GLN A 251 11.24 -10.01 -0.12
N ARG A 252 10.22 -10.02 -0.99
CA ARG A 252 9.24 -11.11 -1.05
C ARG A 252 9.94 -12.42 -1.41
N ASP A 253 10.86 -12.40 -2.35
CA ASP A 253 11.58 -13.59 -2.79
C ASP A 253 12.50 -14.12 -1.67
N LEU A 254 13.18 -13.22 -0.95
CA LEU A 254 13.92 -13.56 0.27
C LEU A 254 13.03 -14.21 1.34
N CYS A 255 11.90 -13.58 1.68
CA CYS A 255 10.96 -14.11 2.67
C CYS A 255 10.39 -15.46 2.25
N THR A 256 10.10 -15.65 0.96
CA THR A 256 9.63 -16.92 0.40
C THR A 256 10.70 -18.01 0.48
N GLY A 257 11.96 -17.67 0.19
CA GLY A 257 13.09 -18.58 0.32
C GLY A 257 13.31 -19.05 1.77
N LEU A 258 13.31 -18.12 2.71
CA LEU A 258 13.46 -18.40 4.15
C LEU A 258 12.28 -19.23 4.68
N ALA A 259 11.05 -18.87 4.29
CA ALA A 259 9.85 -19.63 4.62
C ALA A 259 9.92 -21.07 4.09
N ARG A 260 10.55 -21.31 2.94
CA ARG A 260 10.74 -22.69 2.45
C ARG A 260 11.80 -23.43 3.28
N LYS A 261 12.94 -22.80 3.56
CA LYS A 261 14.03 -23.37 4.35
C LYS A 261 13.57 -23.81 5.75
N VAL A 262 12.90 -22.91 6.48
CA VAL A 262 12.36 -23.18 7.83
C VAL A 262 11.34 -24.32 7.80
N CYS A 263 10.49 -24.37 6.78
CA CYS A 263 9.53 -25.46 6.61
C CYS A 263 10.21 -26.82 6.40
N GLU A 264 11.25 -26.88 5.56
CA GLU A 264 12.01 -28.10 5.28
C GLU A 264 12.77 -28.60 6.51
N GLU A 265 13.43 -27.72 7.25
CA GLU A 265 14.15 -28.05 8.48
C GLU A 265 13.21 -28.62 9.55
N ARG A 266 12.07 -27.97 9.77
CA ARG A 266 11.05 -28.46 10.71
C ARG A 266 10.57 -29.86 10.32
N ARG A 267 10.33 -30.13 9.03
CA ARG A 267 9.90 -31.46 8.56
C ARG A 267 10.97 -32.53 8.80
N ARG A 268 12.26 -32.19 8.64
CA ARG A 268 13.37 -33.12 8.94
C ARG A 268 13.44 -33.44 10.43
N GLU A 269 13.30 -32.44 11.29
CA GLU A 269 13.30 -32.62 12.75
C GLU A 269 12.11 -33.44 13.24
N GLU A 270 10.91 -33.17 12.73
CA GLU A 270 9.70 -33.95 13.01
C GLU A 270 9.85 -35.44 12.59
N ALA A 271 10.47 -35.69 11.43
CA ALA A 271 10.75 -37.05 10.96
C ALA A 271 11.78 -37.77 11.84
N ASN A 272 12.84 -37.09 12.26
CA ASN A 272 13.85 -37.62 13.17
C ASN A 272 13.27 -37.98 14.54
N LEU A 273 12.38 -37.14 15.09
CA LEU A 273 11.69 -37.40 16.35
C LEU A 273 10.77 -38.62 16.25
N ARG A 274 10.00 -38.75 15.16
CA ARG A 274 9.18 -39.95 14.91
C ARG A 274 10.05 -41.20 14.80
N GLY A 275 11.15 -41.17 14.05
CA GLY A 275 12.07 -42.30 13.92
C GLY A 275 12.66 -42.76 15.26
N LYS A 276 13.05 -41.83 16.13
CA LYS A 276 13.52 -42.14 17.50
C LYS A 276 12.42 -42.74 18.39
N ALA A 277 11.18 -42.25 18.28
CA ALA A 277 10.05 -42.80 19.04
C ALA A 277 9.75 -44.26 18.64
N TYR A 278 9.81 -44.58 17.34
CA TYR A 278 9.67 -45.96 16.88
C TYR A 278 10.86 -46.84 17.28
N GLY A 279 12.11 -46.35 17.23
CA GLY A 279 13.29 -47.12 17.64
C GLY A 279 13.35 -47.48 19.13
N ASN A 280 12.81 -46.62 20.00
CA ASN A 280 12.77 -46.89 21.45
C ASN A 280 11.65 -47.87 21.85
N SER A 281 10.61 -48.04 21.02
CA SER A 281 9.52 -49.00 21.27
C SER A 281 9.96 -50.47 21.16
N TRP A 282 11.09 -50.77 20.51
CA TRP A 282 11.61 -52.14 20.35
C TRP A 282 12.61 -52.55 21.42
N LYS A 283 13.13 -51.61 22.23
CA LYS A 283 14.14 -51.88 23.26
C LYS A 283 13.57 -52.22 24.65
N CYS A 284 12.24 -52.16 24.84
CA CYS A 284 11.58 -52.50 26.10
C CYS A 284 10.86 -53.87 26.09
N LYS A 285 11.20 -54.76 25.15
CA LYS A 285 10.78 -56.16 25.16
C LYS A 285 12.00 -57.06 25.01
N LEU A 286 12.76 -57.22 26.09
CA LEU A 286 13.69 -58.33 26.33
C LEU A 286 13.90 -58.46 27.84
#